data_AF-A0A8J6TVV0-F1
#
_entry.id   AF-A0A8J6TVV0-F1
#
_cell.length_a   1.000
_cell.length_b   1.000
_cell.length_c   1.000
_cell.angle_alpha   90.00
_cell.angle_beta   90.00
_cell.angle_gamma   90.00
#
_symmetry.space_group_name_H-M   'P 1'
#
loop_
_entity.id
_entity.type
_entity.pdbx_description
1 polymer ?
#
loop_
_entity_poly.entity_id
_entity_poly.type
_entity_poly.pdbx_seq_one_letter_code
_entity_poly.pdbx_strand_id
1 'polypeptide(L)'
;MSTTGTPRTAAEIQKDWDTNPRWKNITRNYTAEQVAQLQGTVVEEATLARRGSEILWDLVNNEDYINSLGALTGNQAVQQVRAGLKAIYLSGWQVAGDANLSGHTYPDQSLYPANSVPQVVRRINNALLRADEIAKVEGDTSVENWLAPIVADGEAGFGGALNVYELQKAMIASGVAGSHWEDQLASEKKCGHLGGKVLIPTGQHVRTLNAARLAADVAGVPSVIVARTDAQ
;
A
#
# COMPACT_ATOMS: atom_id res chain seq x y z
N MET A 1 5.65 26.64 -20.57
CA MET A 1 5.44 26.03 -19.24
C MET A 1 6.19 24.72 -19.19
N SER A 2 6.55 24.23 -18.00
CA SER A 2 7.23 22.93 -17.83
C SER A 2 6.34 21.77 -18.29
N THR A 3 6.94 20.68 -18.80
CA THR A 3 6.25 19.43 -19.15
C THR A 3 6.41 18.34 -18.08
N THR A 4 7.22 18.57 -17.05
CA THR A 4 7.45 17.62 -15.95
C THR A 4 6.14 17.32 -15.22
N GLY A 5 5.81 16.03 -15.08
CA GLY A 5 4.61 15.59 -14.38
C GLY A 5 3.30 15.80 -15.16
N THR A 6 3.36 16.02 -16.48
CA THR A 6 2.13 16.14 -17.29
C THR A 6 1.28 14.86 -17.16
N PRO A 7 -0.02 14.96 -16.80
CA PRO A 7 -0.90 13.80 -16.66
C PRO A 7 -1.06 13.03 -17.97
N ARG A 8 -1.30 11.72 -17.85
CA ARG A 8 -1.72 10.89 -18.99
C ARG A 8 -3.14 11.29 -19.41
N THR A 9 -3.40 11.26 -20.70
CA THR A 9 -4.75 11.40 -21.25
C THR A 9 -5.60 10.17 -20.92
N ALA A 10 -6.93 10.33 -20.94
CA ALA A 10 -7.86 9.21 -20.77
C ALA A 10 -7.60 8.08 -21.80
N ALA A 11 -7.26 8.43 -23.04
CA ALA A 11 -6.94 7.45 -24.08
C ALA A 11 -5.66 6.64 -23.76
N GLU A 12 -4.63 7.28 -23.21
CA GLU A 12 -3.41 6.58 -22.78
C GLU A 12 -3.66 5.65 -21.59
N ILE A 13 -4.48 6.10 -20.62
CA ILE A 13 -4.88 5.30 -19.47
C ILE A 13 -5.69 4.07 -19.94
N GLN A 14 -6.69 4.29 -20.80
CA GLN A 14 -7.54 3.20 -21.32
C GLN A 14 -6.71 2.19 -22.12
N LYS A 15 -5.78 2.67 -22.97
CA LYS A 15 -4.87 1.79 -23.71
C LYS A 15 -4.02 0.92 -22.80
N ASP A 16 -3.47 1.48 -21.71
CA ASP A 16 -2.73 0.70 -20.71
C ASP A 16 -3.64 -0.37 -20.09
N TRP A 17 -4.85 0.00 -19.65
CA TRP A 17 -5.82 -0.94 -19.07
C TRP A 17 -6.19 -2.09 -20.01
N ASP A 18 -6.35 -1.81 -21.31
CA ASP A 18 -6.77 -2.80 -22.30
C ASP A 18 -5.65 -3.78 -22.71
N THR A 19 -4.39 -3.33 -22.67
CA THR A 19 -3.26 -4.06 -23.28
C THR A 19 -2.24 -4.61 -22.29
N ASN A 20 -2.14 -4.02 -21.09
CA ASN A 20 -1.15 -4.43 -20.11
C ASN A 20 -1.65 -5.67 -19.34
N PRO A 21 -0.92 -6.81 -19.35
CA PRO A 21 -1.35 -8.04 -18.70
C PRO A 21 -1.53 -7.89 -17.18
N ARG A 22 -0.93 -6.87 -16.55
CA ARG A 22 -1.13 -6.51 -15.14
C ARG A 22 -2.60 -6.31 -14.78
N TRP A 23 -3.41 -5.88 -15.74
CA TRP A 23 -4.83 -5.56 -15.57
C TRP A 23 -5.77 -6.67 -16.02
N LYS A 24 -5.24 -7.82 -16.44
CA LYS A 24 -6.04 -9.01 -16.73
C LYS A 24 -6.87 -9.36 -15.49
N ASN A 25 -8.18 -9.52 -15.68
CA ASN A 25 -9.16 -9.81 -14.62
C ASN A 25 -9.36 -8.69 -13.58
N ILE A 26 -8.96 -7.45 -13.86
CA ILE A 26 -9.22 -6.31 -12.99
C ILE A 26 -10.42 -5.53 -13.49
N THR A 27 -11.48 -5.49 -12.69
CA THR A 27 -12.67 -4.68 -12.95
C THR A 27 -12.57 -3.32 -12.25
N ARG A 28 -12.98 -2.26 -12.95
CA ARG A 28 -13.15 -0.90 -12.42
C ARG A 28 -14.59 -0.49 -12.64
N ASN A 29 -15.23 0.12 -11.62
CA ASN A 29 -16.58 0.66 -11.75
C ASN A 29 -16.60 2.15 -12.14
N TYR A 30 -15.47 2.65 -12.65
CA TYR A 30 -15.24 4.01 -13.13
C TYR A 30 -14.41 3.96 -14.42
N THR A 31 -14.34 5.08 -15.14
CA THR A 31 -13.71 5.17 -16.46
C THR A 31 -12.33 5.84 -16.43
N ALA A 32 -11.58 5.71 -17.51
CA ALA A 32 -10.28 6.39 -17.68
C ALA A 32 -10.44 7.92 -17.71
N GLU A 33 -11.57 8.44 -18.21
CA GLU A 33 -11.89 9.87 -18.19
C GLU A 33 -12.06 10.39 -16.77
N GLN A 34 -12.71 9.62 -15.89
CA GLN A 34 -12.88 9.99 -14.49
C GLN A 34 -11.52 10.03 -13.77
N VAL A 35 -10.60 9.12 -14.09
CA VAL A 35 -9.23 9.16 -13.58
C VAL A 35 -8.51 10.42 -14.06
N ALA A 36 -8.52 10.69 -15.37
CA ALA A 36 -7.85 11.86 -15.94
C ALA A 36 -8.38 13.19 -15.36
N GLN A 37 -9.69 13.29 -15.10
CA GLN A 37 -10.31 14.47 -14.47
C GLN A 37 -9.80 14.72 -13.05
N LEU A 38 -9.43 13.68 -12.31
CA LEU A 38 -8.98 13.77 -10.92
C LEU A 38 -7.48 14.03 -10.78
N GLN A 39 -6.70 14.00 -11.87
CA GLN A 39 -5.24 14.17 -11.85
C GLN A 39 -4.78 15.62 -11.78
N GLY A 40 -5.66 16.60 -11.97
CA GLY A 40 -5.28 18.00 -12.06
C GLY A 40 -4.36 18.25 -13.26
N THR A 41 -3.38 19.14 -13.10
CA THR A 41 -2.44 19.52 -14.18
C THR A 41 -1.03 18.98 -14.01
N VAL A 42 -0.72 18.37 -12.86
CA VAL A 42 0.58 17.79 -12.51
C VAL A 42 0.37 16.53 -11.68
N VAL A 43 0.98 15.42 -12.09
CA VAL A 43 1.05 14.17 -11.35
C VAL A 43 2.47 14.00 -10.80
N GLU A 44 2.60 13.89 -9.48
CA GLU A 44 3.86 13.59 -8.82
C GLU A 44 4.27 12.13 -9.06
N GLU A 45 5.53 11.89 -9.41
CA GLU A 45 6.03 10.53 -9.60
C GLU A 45 6.31 9.86 -8.24
N ALA A 46 5.59 8.77 -7.96
CA ALA A 46 5.74 7.99 -6.74
C ALA A 46 6.70 6.80 -6.94
N THR A 47 7.98 7.10 -7.20
CA THR A 47 9.01 6.13 -7.64
C THR A 47 9.05 4.84 -6.82
N LEU A 48 9.07 4.94 -5.48
CA LEU A 48 9.17 3.76 -4.60
C LEU A 48 7.89 2.93 -4.63
N ALA A 49 6.72 3.58 -4.71
CA ALA A 49 5.45 2.87 -4.83
C ALA A 49 5.36 2.14 -6.16
N ARG A 50 5.74 2.77 -7.28
CA ARG A 50 5.78 2.13 -8.60
C ARG A 50 6.71 0.91 -8.59
N ARG A 51 7.98 1.12 -8.25
CA ARG A 51 9.01 0.07 -8.26
C ARG A 51 8.64 -1.08 -7.32
N GLY A 52 8.19 -0.77 -6.11
CA GLY A 52 7.77 -1.79 -5.15
C GLY A 52 6.57 -2.59 -5.65
N SER A 53 5.58 -1.93 -6.26
CA SER A 53 4.38 -2.61 -6.78
C SER A 53 4.68 -3.56 -7.94
N GLU A 54 5.60 -3.16 -8.83
CA GLU A 54 6.06 -3.99 -9.95
C GLU A 54 6.83 -5.22 -9.44
N ILE A 55 7.80 -5.03 -8.54
CA ILE A 55 8.55 -6.13 -7.92
C ILE A 55 7.62 -7.08 -7.17
N LEU A 56 6.67 -6.54 -6.38
CA LEU A 56 5.72 -7.37 -5.63
C LEU A 56 4.86 -8.20 -6.57
N TRP A 57 4.39 -7.61 -7.68
CA TRP A 57 3.61 -8.33 -8.67
C TRP A 57 4.42 -9.48 -9.30
N ASP A 58 5.67 -9.22 -9.66
CA ASP A 58 6.53 -10.24 -10.26
C ASP A 58 6.83 -11.38 -9.27
N LEU A 59 7.13 -11.06 -8.01
CA LEU A 59 7.37 -12.07 -6.98
C LEU A 59 6.12 -12.95 -6.76
N VAL A 60 4.92 -12.37 -6.71
CA VAL A 60 3.68 -13.13 -6.41
C VAL A 60 3.32 -14.07 -7.56
N ASN A 61 3.71 -13.75 -8.80
CA ASN A 61 3.35 -14.54 -9.97
C ASN A 61 4.44 -15.53 -10.40
N ASN A 62 5.70 -15.37 -9.95
CA ASN A 62 6.82 -16.17 -10.43
C ASN A 62 7.56 -16.95 -9.34
N GLU A 63 7.32 -16.69 -8.05
CA GLU A 63 7.84 -17.49 -6.94
C GLU A 63 6.78 -18.47 -6.44
N ASP A 64 7.21 -19.61 -5.86
CA ASP A 64 6.28 -20.57 -5.25
C ASP A 64 5.41 -19.93 -4.16
N TYR A 65 6.03 -19.03 -3.37
CA TYR A 65 5.37 -18.17 -2.40
C TYR A 65 6.30 -17.01 -2.02
N ILE A 66 5.72 -15.99 -1.39
CA ILE A 66 6.48 -14.95 -0.68
C ILE A 66 6.05 -14.99 0.78
N ASN A 67 7.03 -14.99 1.68
CA ASN A 67 6.81 -14.79 3.11
C ASN A 67 7.37 -13.43 3.54
N SER A 68 6.87 -12.95 4.67
CA SER A 68 7.30 -11.69 5.28
C SER A 68 7.08 -11.75 6.79
N LEU A 69 7.62 -10.77 7.50
CA LEU A 69 7.43 -10.57 8.93
C LEU A 69 6.94 -9.14 9.18
N GLY A 70 6.15 -8.96 10.24
CA GLY A 70 5.69 -7.64 10.66
C GLY A 70 6.86 -6.75 11.13
N ALA A 71 7.02 -5.58 10.51
CA ALA A 71 7.97 -4.55 10.90
C ALA A 71 7.26 -3.27 11.35
N LEU A 72 7.57 -2.80 12.56
CA LEU A 72 7.10 -1.52 13.12
C LEU A 72 8.20 -0.47 13.21
N THR A 73 9.45 -0.83 12.88
CA THR A 73 10.58 0.11 12.79
C THR A 73 11.41 -0.12 11.52
N GLY A 74 12.14 0.92 11.11
CA GLY A 74 13.06 0.82 9.96
C GLY A 74 14.18 -0.21 10.16
N ASN A 75 14.74 -0.34 11.36
CA ASN A 75 15.83 -1.29 11.61
C ASN A 75 15.35 -2.74 11.53
N GLN A 76 14.12 -3.04 11.99
CA GLN A 76 13.55 -4.37 11.80
C GLN A 76 13.47 -4.74 10.32
N ALA A 77 12.97 -3.82 9.47
CA ALA A 77 12.91 -4.05 8.04
C ALA A 77 14.29 -4.23 7.39
N VAL A 78 15.29 -3.42 7.78
CA VAL A 78 16.68 -3.59 7.32
C VAL A 78 17.23 -4.97 7.68
N GLN A 79 16.97 -5.47 8.89
CA GLN A 79 17.42 -6.80 9.29
C GLN A 79 16.65 -7.93 8.60
N GLN A 80 15.36 -7.75 8.34
CA GLN A 80 14.55 -8.70 7.56
C GLN A 80 15.10 -8.87 6.14
N VAL A 81 15.40 -7.78 5.44
CA VAL A 81 16.02 -7.84 4.09
C VAL A 81 17.42 -8.44 4.15
N ARG A 82 18.24 -8.04 5.13
CA ARG A 82 19.59 -8.60 5.34
C ARG A 82 19.58 -10.11 5.62
N ALA A 83 18.53 -10.60 6.29
CA ALA A 83 18.31 -12.02 6.54
C ALA A 83 17.76 -12.79 5.32
N GLY A 84 17.53 -12.10 4.19
CA GLY A 84 17.10 -12.71 2.93
C GLY A 84 15.60 -12.65 2.64
N LEU A 85 14.79 -11.94 3.43
CA LEU A 85 13.37 -11.78 3.12
C LEU A 85 13.18 -10.84 1.92
N LYS A 86 12.28 -11.24 1.00
CA LYS A 86 12.01 -10.52 -0.25
C LYS A 86 10.91 -9.46 -0.13
N ALA A 87 10.18 -9.40 0.99
CA ALA A 87 9.09 -8.46 1.21
C ALA A 87 8.95 -8.12 2.70
N ILE A 88 8.35 -6.95 2.97
CA ILE A 88 8.08 -6.44 4.32
C ILE A 88 6.57 -6.37 4.54
N TYR A 89 6.10 -6.87 5.68
CA TYR A 89 4.73 -6.65 6.12
C TYR A 89 4.68 -5.56 7.18
N LEU A 90 3.71 -4.66 7.07
CA LEU A 90 3.51 -3.58 8.02
C LEU A 90 2.11 -3.71 8.62
N SER A 91 2.09 -4.19 9.87
CA SER A 91 0.87 -4.56 10.60
C SER A 91 0.22 -3.34 11.27
N GLY A 92 -1.08 -3.14 11.06
CA GLY A 92 -1.88 -2.12 11.76
C GLY A 92 -1.93 -2.37 13.26
N TRP A 93 -2.01 -3.64 13.68
CA TRP A 93 -1.92 -4.06 15.08
C TRP A 93 -0.61 -3.62 15.75
N GLN A 94 0.54 -3.80 15.08
CA GLN A 94 1.83 -3.37 15.65
C GLN A 94 1.93 -1.84 15.73
N VAL A 95 1.37 -1.14 14.74
CA VAL A 95 1.29 0.34 14.75
C VAL A 95 0.42 0.82 15.92
N ALA A 96 -0.77 0.23 16.11
CA ALA A 96 -1.64 0.51 17.25
C ALA A 96 -0.92 0.30 18.59
N GLY A 97 -0.18 -0.82 18.71
CA GLY A 97 0.51 -1.17 19.95
C GLY A 97 1.69 -0.25 20.31
N ASP A 98 2.52 0.12 19.32
CA ASP A 98 3.84 0.69 19.65
C ASP A 98 4.47 1.63 18.59
N ALA A 99 3.76 2.02 17.52
CA ALA A 99 4.37 2.84 16.47
C ALA A 99 3.42 3.87 15.83
N ASN A 100 2.35 4.27 16.53
CA ASN A 100 1.38 5.22 16.01
C ASN A 100 1.62 6.67 16.46
N LEU A 101 1.00 7.61 15.75
CA LEU A 101 1.22 9.04 15.93
C LEU A 101 0.52 9.66 17.15
N SER A 102 -0.33 8.92 17.88
CA SER A 102 -0.85 9.42 19.15
C SER A 102 0.16 9.32 20.29
N GLY A 103 1.19 8.46 20.14
CA GLY A 103 2.14 8.13 21.20
C GLY A 103 1.58 7.23 22.31
N HIS A 104 0.33 6.78 22.21
CA HIS A 104 -0.28 5.82 23.13
C HIS A 104 -0.22 4.39 22.60
N THR A 105 -0.16 3.43 23.52
CA THR A 105 -0.41 2.02 23.25
C THR A 105 -1.90 1.78 23.11
N TYR A 106 -2.34 1.27 21.96
CA TYR A 106 -3.73 0.91 21.69
C TYR A 106 -3.90 -0.57 21.40
N PRO A 107 -5.09 -1.13 21.72
CA PRO A 107 -5.54 -2.36 21.09
C PRO A 107 -5.87 -2.12 19.61
N ASP A 108 -5.96 -3.22 18.87
CA ASP A 108 -6.22 -3.21 17.43
C ASP A 108 -7.70 -2.98 17.09
N GLN A 109 -8.12 -1.72 17.20
CA GLN A 109 -9.50 -1.24 17.01
C GLN A 109 -9.59 0.10 16.26
N SER A 110 -8.65 0.37 15.34
CA SER A 110 -8.63 1.61 14.53
C SER A 110 -8.64 2.93 15.34
N LEU A 111 -8.09 2.93 16.56
CA LEU A 111 -8.10 4.08 17.47
C LEU A 111 -7.04 5.15 17.14
N TYR A 112 -6.00 4.76 16.41
CA TYR A 112 -4.86 5.63 16.14
C TYR A 112 -5.12 6.58 14.97
N PRO A 113 -4.38 7.71 14.86
CA PRO A 113 -4.51 8.62 13.73
C PRO A 113 -4.25 7.92 12.38
N ALA A 114 -5.18 8.06 11.43
CA ALA A 114 -5.18 7.30 10.17
C ALA A 114 -3.89 7.43 9.34
N ASN A 115 -3.12 8.49 9.51
CA ASN A 115 -1.83 8.70 8.85
C ASN A 115 -0.64 7.98 9.53
N SER A 116 -0.86 7.17 10.58
CA SER A 116 0.21 6.46 11.29
C SER A 116 0.89 5.38 10.44
N VAL A 117 0.11 4.51 9.81
CA VAL A 117 0.62 3.48 8.88
C VAL A 117 1.44 4.11 7.76
N PRO A 118 0.95 5.14 7.03
CA PRO A 118 1.76 5.86 6.05
C PRO A 118 3.11 6.37 6.59
N GLN A 119 3.15 6.93 7.80
CA GLN A 119 4.42 7.38 8.39
C GLN A 119 5.40 6.23 8.64
N VAL A 120 4.93 5.07 9.07
CA VAL A 120 5.80 3.90 9.27
C VAL A 120 6.25 3.32 7.92
N VAL A 121 5.41 3.31 6.88
CA VAL A 121 5.82 2.96 5.50
C VAL A 121 6.97 3.87 5.04
N ARG A 122 6.82 5.20 5.20
CA ARG A 122 7.88 6.15 4.83
C ARG A 122 9.16 5.93 5.66
N ARG A 123 9.02 5.64 6.95
CA ARG A 123 10.14 5.33 7.85
C ARG A 123 10.91 4.09 7.41
N ILE A 124 10.22 3.02 7.02
CA ILE A 124 10.85 1.80 6.51
C ILE A 124 11.59 2.08 5.21
N ASN A 125 10.93 2.74 4.24
CA ASN A 125 11.57 3.10 2.97
C ASN A 125 12.84 3.95 3.19
N ASN A 126 12.81 4.92 4.11
CA ASN A 126 14.00 5.70 4.45
C ASN A 126 15.14 4.85 5.03
N ALA A 127 14.82 3.83 5.84
CA ALA A 127 15.82 2.94 6.41
C ALA A 127 16.45 2.01 5.35
N LEU A 128 15.63 1.48 4.44
CA LEU A 128 16.10 0.66 3.32
C LEU A 128 16.95 1.47 2.34
N LEU A 129 16.55 2.71 2.02
CA LEU A 129 17.37 3.65 1.24
C LEU A 129 18.74 3.89 1.88
N ARG A 130 18.78 4.12 3.20
CA ARG A 130 20.05 4.31 3.92
C ARG A 130 20.93 3.06 3.85
N ALA A 131 20.33 1.86 3.96
CA ALA A 131 21.06 0.61 3.85
C ALA A 131 21.63 0.40 2.43
N ASP A 132 20.84 0.73 1.40
CA ASP A 132 21.26 0.71 -0.01
C ASP A 132 22.44 1.66 -0.28
N GLU A 133 22.34 2.90 0.19
CA GLU A 133 23.40 3.92 0.08
C GLU A 133 24.71 3.44 0.72
N ILE A 134 24.64 2.82 1.92
CA ILE A 134 25.82 2.30 2.63
C ILE A 134 26.43 1.14 1.86
N ALA A 135 25.62 0.14 1.48
CA ALA A 135 26.09 -1.04 0.76
C ALA A 135 26.81 -0.65 -0.54
N LYS A 136 26.27 0.35 -1.27
CA LYS A 136 26.90 0.88 -2.48
C LYS A 136 28.28 1.50 -2.24
N VAL A 137 28.46 2.23 -1.15
CA VAL A 137 29.75 2.86 -0.81
C VAL A 137 30.77 1.84 -0.30
N GLU A 138 30.31 0.81 0.43
CA GLU A 138 31.14 -0.28 0.94
C GLU A 138 31.47 -1.34 -0.13
N GLY A 139 30.82 -1.29 -1.29
CA GLY A 139 30.93 -2.32 -2.32
C GLY A 139 30.28 -3.64 -1.92
N ASP A 140 29.38 -3.62 -0.94
CA ASP A 140 28.63 -4.78 -0.49
C ASP A 140 27.54 -5.14 -1.50
N THR A 141 27.65 -6.33 -2.07
CA THR A 141 26.70 -6.90 -3.04
C THR A 141 25.96 -8.11 -2.48
N SER A 142 26.01 -8.33 -1.16
CA SER A 142 25.37 -9.46 -0.49
C SER A 142 23.83 -9.43 -0.54
N VAL A 143 23.24 -8.25 -0.71
CA VAL A 143 21.79 -8.03 -0.87
C VAL A 143 21.53 -7.48 -2.25
N GLU A 144 20.78 -8.22 -3.07
CA GLU A 144 20.44 -7.82 -4.45
C GLU A 144 19.49 -6.62 -4.49
N ASN A 145 18.51 -6.56 -3.58
CA ASN A 145 17.50 -5.51 -3.54
C ASN A 145 17.22 -5.08 -2.10
N TRP A 146 17.82 -3.97 -1.67
CA TRP A 146 17.51 -3.37 -0.37
C TRP A 146 16.07 -2.83 -0.29
N LEU A 147 15.54 -2.33 -1.41
CA LEU A 147 14.22 -1.73 -1.51
C LEU A 147 13.17 -2.83 -1.73
N ALA A 148 13.02 -3.71 -0.74
CA ALA A 148 12.00 -4.75 -0.72
C ALA A 148 10.58 -4.13 -0.69
N PRO A 149 9.60 -4.68 -1.43
CA PRO A 149 8.23 -4.20 -1.42
C PRO A 149 7.58 -4.28 -0.04
N ILE A 150 6.88 -3.21 0.32
CA ILE A 150 6.12 -3.11 1.58
C ILE A 150 4.64 -3.37 1.29
N VAL A 151 4.07 -4.36 1.99
CA VAL A 151 2.61 -4.59 2.05
C VAL A 151 2.10 -4.04 3.37
N ALA A 152 1.20 -3.06 3.32
CA ALA A 152 0.73 -2.33 4.50
C ALA A 152 -0.76 -2.56 4.80
N ASP A 153 -1.09 -2.45 6.09
CA ASP A 153 -2.44 -2.57 6.61
C ASP A 153 -3.27 -1.30 6.38
N GLY A 154 -4.30 -1.41 5.53
CA GLY A 154 -5.28 -0.35 5.27
C GLY A 154 -6.46 -0.36 6.25
N GLU A 155 -6.49 -1.30 7.21
CA GLU A 155 -7.58 -1.47 8.16
C GLU A 155 -8.93 -1.64 7.43
N ALA A 156 -10.01 -1.17 8.05
CA ALA A 156 -11.29 -0.91 7.41
C ALA A 156 -11.35 0.50 6.76
N GLY A 157 -10.21 1.17 6.55
CA GLY A 157 -10.13 2.46 5.89
C GLY A 157 -10.57 3.68 6.70
N PHE A 158 -10.70 3.57 8.02
CA PHE A 158 -10.97 4.69 8.95
C PHE A 158 -12.24 5.51 8.65
N GLY A 159 -13.22 4.92 7.95
CA GLY A 159 -14.49 5.58 7.66
C GLY A 159 -15.11 5.12 6.35
N GLY A 160 -15.45 6.08 5.49
CA GLY A 160 -16.08 5.83 4.20
C GLY A 160 -15.09 5.76 3.03
N ALA A 161 -15.63 5.76 1.81
CA ALA A 161 -14.82 5.64 0.58
C ALA A 161 -13.78 6.76 0.41
N LEU A 162 -14.08 7.98 0.88
CA LEU A 162 -13.11 9.08 0.83
C LEU A 162 -11.95 8.90 1.81
N ASN A 163 -12.22 8.31 2.99
CA ASN A 163 -11.17 7.98 3.95
C ASN A 163 -10.23 6.91 3.38
N VAL A 164 -10.79 5.88 2.72
CA VAL A 164 -10.04 4.85 2.00
C VAL A 164 -9.18 5.47 0.89
N TYR A 165 -9.76 6.36 0.10
CA TYR A 165 -9.05 7.05 -0.99
C TYR A 165 -7.84 7.83 -0.48
N GLU A 166 -8.03 8.66 0.55
CA GLU A 166 -6.95 9.46 1.12
C GLU A 166 -5.89 8.60 1.82
N LEU A 167 -6.30 7.52 2.51
CA LEU A 167 -5.35 6.59 3.14
C LEU A 167 -4.49 5.88 2.07
N GLN A 168 -5.10 5.37 1.00
CA GLN A 168 -4.35 4.74 -0.10
C GLN A 168 -3.40 5.74 -0.76
N LYS A 169 -3.85 6.97 -1.02
CA LYS A 169 -3.02 8.05 -1.56
C LYS A 169 -1.82 8.34 -0.65
N ALA A 170 -2.03 8.43 0.66
CA ALA A 170 -0.97 8.64 1.63
C ALA A 170 0.02 7.46 1.69
N MET A 171 -0.47 6.22 1.60
CA MET A 171 0.39 5.03 1.54
C MET A 171 1.24 5.03 0.25
N ILE A 172 0.67 5.39 -0.91
CA ILE A 172 1.40 5.52 -2.17
C ILE A 172 2.47 6.61 -2.08
N ALA A 173 2.12 7.80 -1.58
CA ALA A 173 3.09 8.89 -1.39
C ALA A 173 4.25 8.48 -0.44
N SER A 174 3.97 7.55 0.48
CA SER A 174 4.96 6.99 1.40
C SER A 174 5.79 5.85 0.79
N GLY A 175 5.45 5.37 -0.41
CA GLY A 175 6.17 4.34 -1.16
C GLY A 175 5.69 2.91 -0.90
N VAL A 176 4.39 2.69 -0.64
CA VAL A 176 3.83 1.35 -0.46
C VAL A 176 3.81 0.57 -1.79
N ALA A 177 4.06 -0.74 -1.74
CA ALA A 177 3.93 -1.64 -2.89
C ALA A 177 2.52 -2.25 -2.99
N GLY A 178 1.94 -2.60 -1.84
CA GLY A 178 0.59 -3.13 -1.76
C GLY A 178 -0.11 -2.78 -0.46
N SER A 179 -1.44 -2.79 -0.49
CA SER A 179 -2.27 -2.53 0.69
C SER A 179 -3.38 -3.55 0.79
N HIS A 180 -3.75 -3.93 2.02
CA HIS A 180 -4.90 -4.78 2.27
C HIS A 180 -6.03 -4.04 2.97
N TRP A 181 -7.26 -4.43 2.65
CA TRP A 181 -8.49 -3.78 3.11
C TRP A 181 -9.49 -4.85 3.58
N GLU A 182 -10.06 -4.69 4.77
CA GLU A 182 -10.99 -5.66 5.37
C GLU A 182 -12.44 -5.19 5.39
N ASP A 183 -13.39 -6.13 5.38
CA ASP A 183 -14.85 -5.91 5.31
C ASP A 183 -15.51 -5.73 6.69
N GLN A 184 -14.80 -5.10 7.62
CA GLN A 184 -15.35 -4.72 8.93
C GLN A 184 -15.90 -3.28 8.94
N LEU A 185 -16.80 -2.99 9.86
CA LEU A 185 -17.25 -1.63 10.17
C LEU A 185 -16.11 -0.88 10.87
N ALA A 186 -15.62 0.21 10.25
CA ALA A 186 -14.44 0.93 10.75
C ALA A 186 -14.56 1.44 12.20
N SER A 187 -15.76 1.86 12.63
CA SER A 187 -16.00 2.33 14.00
C SER A 187 -15.99 1.22 15.05
N GLU A 188 -16.10 -0.04 14.61
CA GLU A 188 -16.13 -1.24 15.47
C GLU A 188 -15.09 -2.26 15.00
N LYS A 189 -14.02 -1.78 14.33
CA LYS A 189 -12.96 -2.64 13.78
C LYS A 189 -12.32 -3.45 14.90
N LYS A 190 -11.99 -4.71 14.63
CA LYS A 190 -11.23 -5.57 15.56
C LYS A 190 -10.18 -6.39 14.83
N CYS A 191 -9.11 -6.76 15.55
CA CYS A 191 -8.21 -7.82 15.13
C CYS A 191 -9.02 -9.08 14.74
N GLY A 192 -8.63 -9.76 13.66
CA GLY A 192 -9.37 -10.93 13.14
C GLY A 192 -9.55 -12.09 14.12
N HIS A 193 -8.71 -12.14 15.17
CA HIS A 193 -8.74 -13.15 16.23
C HIS A 193 -9.55 -12.73 17.48
N LEU A 194 -10.14 -11.53 17.48
CA LEU A 194 -10.98 -11.05 18.58
C LEU A 194 -12.47 -11.29 18.29
N GLY A 195 -13.26 -11.52 19.34
CA GLY A 195 -14.72 -11.60 19.24
C GLY A 195 -15.36 -10.22 19.04
N GLY A 196 -16.60 -10.20 18.53
CA GLY A 196 -17.39 -8.98 18.36
C GLY A 196 -17.11 -8.19 17.07
N LYS A 197 -16.55 -8.84 16.04
CA LYS A 197 -16.39 -8.27 14.69
C LYS A 197 -17.76 -7.91 14.10
N VAL A 198 -17.85 -6.78 13.42
CA VAL A 198 -19.08 -6.33 12.73
C VAL A 198 -18.77 -6.20 11.25
N LEU A 199 -19.39 -7.03 10.41
CA LEU A 199 -19.21 -6.97 8.96
C LEU A 199 -20.00 -5.83 8.34
N ILE A 200 -19.45 -5.27 7.26
CA ILE A 200 -20.19 -4.38 6.34
C ILE A 200 -20.81 -5.20 5.19
N PRO A 201 -21.84 -4.67 4.49
CA PRO A 201 -22.38 -5.33 3.31
C PRO A 201 -21.34 -5.51 2.20
N THR A 202 -21.42 -6.59 1.42
CA THR A 202 -20.48 -6.87 0.30
C THR A 202 -20.33 -5.69 -0.66
N GLY A 203 -21.44 -5.03 -1.03
CA GLY A 203 -21.39 -3.86 -1.92
C GLY A 203 -20.64 -2.66 -1.34
N GLN A 204 -20.59 -2.54 -0.01
CA GLN A 204 -19.78 -1.53 0.67
C GLN A 204 -18.29 -1.87 0.58
N HIS A 205 -17.90 -3.15 0.72
CA HIS A 205 -16.49 -3.52 0.58
C HIS A 205 -16.00 -3.42 -0.86
N VAL A 206 -16.84 -3.77 -1.84
CA VAL A 206 -16.55 -3.52 -3.26
C VAL A 206 -16.29 -2.02 -3.51
N ARG A 207 -17.03 -1.13 -2.84
CA ARG A 207 -16.80 0.31 -2.90
C ARG A 207 -15.47 0.73 -2.26
N THR A 208 -15.08 0.13 -1.13
CA THR A 208 -13.75 0.30 -0.52
C THR A 208 -12.64 -0.10 -1.50
N LEU A 209 -12.73 -1.28 -2.10
CA LEU A 209 -11.72 -1.78 -3.05
C LEU A 209 -11.62 -0.89 -4.30
N ASN A 210 -12.74 -0.40 -4.83
CA ASN A 210 -12.73 0.56 -5.94
C ASN A 210 -12.15 1.92 -5.54
N ALA A 211 -12.41 2.43 -4.33
CA ALA A 211 -11.82 3.67 -3.85
C ALA A 211 -10.29 3.56 -3.73
N ALA A 212 -9.78 2.43 -3.22
CA ALA A 212 -8.35 2.16 -3.17
C ALA A 212 -7.74 2.03 -4.58
N ARG A 213 -8.39 1.31 -5.50
CA ARG A 213 -7.93 1.21 -6.90
C ARG A 213 -7.94 2.58 -7.59
N LEU A 214 -8.95 3.42 -7.34
CA LEU A 214 -9.07 4.76 -7.93
C LEU A 214 -7.92 5.66 -7.47
N ALA A 215 -7.59 5.65 -6.17
CA ALA A 215 -6.44 6.40 -5.66
C ALA A 215 -5.11 5.97 -6.31
N ALA A 216 -4.93 4.66 -6.55
CA ALA A 216 -3.76 4.14 -7.25
C ALA A 216 -3.72 4.54 -8.74
N ASP A 217 -4.86 4.47 -9.43
CA ASP A 217 -4.95 4.88 -10.84
C ASP A 217 -4.71 6.39 -11.02
N VAL A 218 -5.25 7.23 -10.12
CA VAL A 218 -5.01 8.69 -10.13
C VAL A 218 -3.54 9.00 -9.86
N ALA A 219 -2.91 8.32 -8.90
CA ALA A 219 -1.47 8.44 -8.63
C ALA A 219 -0.59 7.79 -9.73
N GLY A 220 -1.19 7.10 -10.70
CA GLY A 220 -0.48 6.50 -11.83
C GLY A 220 0.44 5.33 -11.45
N VAL A 221 0.16 4.61 -10.35
CA VAL A 221 0.99 3.49 -9.86
C VAL A 221 0.23 2.16 -9.83
N PRO A 222 0.88 1.02 -10.13
CA PRO A 222 0.21 -0.27 -10.21
C PRO A 222 0.06 -1.01 -8.87
N SER A 223 -0.25 -0.30 -7.78
CA SER A 223 -0.31 -0.85 -6.42
C SER A 223 -1.12 -2.14 -6.32
N VAL A 224 -0.58 -3.12 -5.60
CA VAL A 224 -1.28 -4.38 -5.31
C VAL A 224 -2.36 -4.10 -4.28
N ILE A 225 -3.60 -4.51 -4.57
CA ILE A 225 -4.75 -4.31 -3.67
C ILE A 225 -5.20 -5.69 -3.23
N VAL A 226 -5.20 -5.93 -1.92
CA VAL A 226 -5.58 -7.21 -1.30
C VAL A 226 -6.92 -7.02 -0.60
N ALA A 227 -7.88 -7.87 -0.93
CA ALA A 227 -9.17 -7.91 -0.24
C ALA A 227 -9.11 -8.96 0.87
N ARG A 228 -9.27 -8.54 2.11
CA ARG A 228 -9.44 -9.41 3.28
C ARG A 228 -10.93 -9.50 3.61
N THR A 229 -11.37 -10.69 4.04
CA THR A 229 -12.70 -10.91 4.62
C THR A 229 -12.57 -11.45 6.04
N ASP A 230 -13.42 -10.97 6.94
CA ASP A 230 -13.47 -11.36 8.35
C ASP A 230 -14.70 -12.22 8.69
N ALA A 231 -15.36 -12.79 7.67
CA ALA A 231 -16.59 -13.58 7.78
C ALA A 231 -16.42 -15.04 8.25
N GLN A 232 -15.20 -15.45 8.63
CA GLN A 232 -14.93 -16.75 9.24
C GLN A 232 -15.52 -16.85 10.65
#